data_AF-A0A0P9MA44-F1
#
_entry.id   AF-A0A0P9MA44-F1
#
_cell.length_a   1.000
_cell.length_b   1.000
_cell.length_c   1.000
_cell.angle_alpha   90.00
_cell.angle_beta   90.00
_cell.angle_gamma   90.00
#
_symmetry.space_group_name_H-M   'P 1'
#
loop_
_entity.id
_entity.type
_entity.pdbx_description
1 polymer ?
#
loop_
_entity_poly.entity_id
_entity_poly.type
_entity_poly.pdbx_seq_one_letter_code
_entity_poly.pdbx_strand_id
1 'polypeptide(L)'
;MLAKLPLTDALRKALAEAPKHTANIARKRHILFIGKLMRDQDQEAILVLLDQLDASTRQYNERFHNLERWRDRLIAGDDADLEKFVVEYPDADRQQLRSLIRQAQHEVARNKPPATSRKIFKYIRELDELQRGLR
;
A
#
# COMPACT_ATOMS: atom_id res chain seq x y z
N MET A 1 3.88 16.76 -1.70
CA MET A 1 2.48 16.44 -2.05
C MET A 1 1.67 17.67 -2.45
N LEU A 2 1.51 18.70 -1.59
CA LEU A 2 0.72 19.90 -1.92
C LEU A 2 1.27 20.77 -3.07
N ALA A 3 2.56 20.65 -3.39
CA ALA A 3 3.21 21.43 -4.46
C ALA A 3 2.72 21.08 -5.88
N LYS A 4 2.18 19.87 -6.09
CA LYS A 4 1.69 19.41 -7.41
C LYS A 4 0.24 19.79 -7.70
N LEU A 5 -0.52 20.20 -6.68
CA LEU A 5 -1.92 20.60 -6.84
C LEU A 5 -1.98 22.07 -7.31
N PRO A 6 -2.91 22.42 -8.22
CA PRO A 6 -3.12 23.80 -8.68
C PRO A 6 -3.89 24.61 -7.63
N LEU A 7 -3.23 24.92 -6.51
CA LEU A 7 -3.81 25.67 -5.39
C LEU A 7 -3.39 27.13 -5.41
N THR A 8 -4.33 28.02 -5.14
CA THR A 8 -4.05 29.44 -4.84
C THR A 8 -3.18 29.59 -3.59
N ASP A 9 -2.45 30.70 -3.50
CA ASP A 9 -1.60 31.01 -2.35
C ASP A 9 -2.40 31.09 -1.04
N ALA A 10 -3.63 31.60 -1.10
CA ALA A 10 -4.54 31.67 0.05
C ALA A 10 -4.84 30.27 0.60
N LEU A 11 -5.14 29.30 -0.28
CA LEU A 11 -5.42 27.94 0.12
C LEU A 11 -4.16 27.20 0.60
N ARG A 12 -3.01 27.42 -0.04
CA ARG A 12 -1.72 26.87 0.41
C ARG A 12 -1.39 27.33 1.83
N LYS A 13 -1.56 28.62 2.11
CA LYS A 13 -1.36 29.18 3.45
C LYS A 13 -2.34 28.61 4.46
N ALA A 14 -3.62 28.55 4.13
CA ALA A 14 -4.65 27.98 5.01
C ALA A 14 -4.37 26.52 5.37
N LEU A 15 -3.90 25.72 4.41
CA LEU A 15 -3.50 24.32 4.65
C LEU A 15 -2.26 24.21 5.55
N ALA A 16 -1.26 25.07 5.37
CA ALA A 16 -0.07 25.11 6.23
C ALA A 16 -0.38 25.52 7.68
N GLU A 17 -1.43 26.33 7.87
CA GLU A 17 -1.90 26.78 9.18
C GLU A 17 -2.81 25.75 9.88
N ALA A 18 -3.42 24.82 9.14
CA ALA A 18 -4.38 23.85 9.67
C ALA A 18 -3.90 23.07 10.92
N PRO A 19 -2.63 22.59 11.01
CA PRO A 19 -2.15 21.88 12.19
C PRO A 19 -2.11 22.73 13.47
N LYS A 20 -2.07 24.06 13.36
CA LYS A 20 -2.03 24.99 14.51
C LYS A 20 -3.38 25.09 15.23
N HIS A 21 -4.48 24.73 14.55
CA HIS A 21 -5.82 24.75 15.13
C HIS A 21 -6.13 23.44 15.85
N THR A 22 -5.69 23.33 17.11
CA THR A 22 -5.84 22.13 17.93
C THR A 22 -7.21 22.02 18.60
N ALA A 23 -7.80 23.15 19.01
CA ALA A 23 -9.13 23.16 19.64
C ALA A 23 -10.25 22.80 18.65
N ASN A 24 -11.21 21.98 19.06
CA ASN A 24 -12.30 21.47 18.21
C ASN A 24 -13.06 22.57 17.46
N ILE A 25 -13.39 23.67 18.16
CA ILE A 25 -14.12 24.80 17.57
C ILE A 25 -13.23 25.54 16.55
N ALA A 26 -11.95 25.76 16.86
CA ALA A 26 -11.00 26.40 15.96
C ALA A 26 -10.79 25.55 14.70
N ARG A 27 -10.61 24.24 14.86
CA ARG A 27 -10.47 23.28 13.75
C ARG A 27 -11.70 23.29 12.85
N LYS A 28 -12.91 23.22 13.43
CA LYS A 28 -14.17 23.27 12.68
C LYS A 28 -14.30 24.57 11.88
N ARG A 29 -14.01 25.71 12.50
CA ARG A 29 -14.03 27.02 11.81
C ARG A 29 -13.02 27.08 10.67
N HIS A 30 -11.83 26.55 10.88
CA HIS A 30 -10.77 26.53 9.86
C HIS A 30 -11.13 25.64 8.67
N ILE A 31 -11.75 24.48 8.91
CA ILE A 31 -12.25 23.60 7.84
C ILE A 31 -13.32 24.30 7.00
N LEU A 32 -14.27 25.03 7.63
CA LEU A 32 -15.28 25.80 6.90
C LEU A 32 -14.66 26.93 6.07
N PHE A 33 -13.64 27.60 6.61
CA PHE A 33 -12.88 28.63 5.89
C PHE A 33 -12.16 28.04 4.67
N ILE A 34 -11.49 26.90 4.83
CA ILE A 34 -10.88 26.16 3.72
C ILE A 34 -11.97 25.81 2.68
N GLY A 35 -13.14 25.32 3.11
CA GLY A 35 -14.26 25.03 2.22
C GLY A 35 -14.77 26.26 1.44
N LYS A 36 -14.66 27.46 2.00
CA LYS A 36 -14.91 28.71 1.27
C LYS A 36 -13.85 28.97 0.19
N LEU A 37 -12.56 28.80 0.52
CA LEU A 37 -11.45 28.99 -0.42
C LEU A 37 -11.47 27.97 -1.58
N MET A 38 -12.00 26.77 -1.34
CA MET A 38 -12.15 25.74 -2.38
C MET A 38 -13.04 26.16 -3.55
N ARG A 39 -13.98 27.10 -3.34
CA ARG A 39 -14.85 27.59 -4.41
C ARG A 39 -14.10 28.36 -5.50
N ASP A 40 -12.97 28.96 -5.14
CA ASP A 40 -12.14 29.75 -6.04
C ASP A 40 -11.02 28.89 -6.69
N GLN A 41 -11.08 27.56 -6.55
CA GLN A 41 -10.12 26.64 -7.15
C GLN A 41 -10.70 25.91 -8.36
N ASP A 42 -9.81 25.39 -9.20
CA ASP A 42 -10.16 24.35 -10.17
C ASP A 42 -10.41 23.03 -9.42
N GLN A 43 -11.67 22.82 -9.05
CA GLN A 43 -12.10 21.64 -8.28
C GLN A 43 -11.91 20.36 -9.09
N GLU A 44 -12.11 20.41 -10.41
CA GLU A 44 -11.98 19.24 -11.28
C GLU A 44 -10.51 18.78 -11.35
N ALA A 45 -9.57 19.71 -11.57
CA ALA A 45 -8.15 19.38 -11.57
C ALA A 45 -7.66 18.84 -10.22
N ILE A 46 -8.18 19.38 -9.11
CA ILE A 46 -7.88 18.86 -7.77
C ILE A 46 -8.42 17.44 -7.60
N LEU A 47 -9.68 17.18 -7.98
CA LEU A 47 -10.31 15.86 -7.87
C LEU A 47 -9.60 14.82 -8.73
N VAL A 48 -9.21 15.15 -9.97
CA VAL A 48 -8.46 14.24 -10.84
C VAL A 48 -7.12 13.84 -10.21
N LEU A 49 -6.38 14.80 -9.66
CA LEU A 49 -5.10 14.51 -9.01
C LEU A 49 -5.26 13.70 -7.71
N LEU A 50 -6.35 13.92 -6.96
CA LEU A 50 -6.69 13.11 -5.80
C LEU A 50 -7.07 11.68 -6.20
N ASP A 51 -7.88 11.50 -7.25
CA ASP A 51 -8.28 10.17 -7.72
C ASP A 51 -7.07 9.38 -8.25
N GLN A 52 -6.12 10.03 -8.94
CA GLN A 52 -4.86 9.38 -9.32
C GLN A 52 -4.06 8.90 -8.10
N LEU A 53 -4.06 9.67 -7.01
CA LEU A 53 -3.41 9.29 -5.76
C LEU A 53 -4.14 8.12 -5.07
N ASP A 54 -5.47 8.20 -4.98
CA ASP A 54 -6.29 7.16 -4.39
C ASP A 54 -6.27 5.87 -5.21
N ALA A 55 -6.22 5.96 -6.54
CA ALA A 55 -6.04 4.82 -7.43
C ALA A 55 -4.71 4.11 -7.18
N SER A 56 -3.62 4.87 -6.98
CA SER A 56 -2.32 4.29 -6.64
C SER A 56 -2.34 3.56 -5.28
N THR A 57 -3.09 4.10 -4.31
CA THR A 57 -3.28 3.48 -2.99
C THR A 57 -4.18 2.24 -3.05
N ARG A 58 -5.25 2.28 -3.84
CA ARG A 58 -6.13 1.12 -4.08
C ARG A 58 -5.37 -0.02 -4.76
N GLN A 59 -4.64 0.28 -5.83
CA GLN A 59 -3.80 -0.68 -6.53
C GLN A 59 -2.74 -1.28 -5.60
N TYR A 60 -2.13 -0.45 -4.73
CA TYR A 60 -1.21 -0.93 -3.70
C TYR A 60 -1.89 -1.92 -2.75
N ASN A 61 -3.06 -1.57 -2.21
CA ASN A 61 -3.79 -2.42 -1.27
C ASN A 61 -4.23 -3.75 -1.90
N GLU A 62 -4.73 -3.71 -3.13
CA GLU A 62 -5.11 -4.92 -3.87
C GLU A 62 -3.93 -5.86 -4.09
N ARG A 63 -2.78 -5.30 -4.48
CA ARG A 63 -1.52 -6.06 -4.65
C ARG A 63 -1.04 -6.61 -3.32
N PHE A 64 -1.07 -5.81 -2.25
CA PHE A 64 -0.69 -6.25 -0.91
C PHE A 64 -1.53 -7.46 -0.48
N HIS A 65 -2.86 -7.38 -0.58
CA HIS A 65 -3.74 -8.49 -0.25
C HIS A 65 -3.57 -9.69 -1.19
N ASN A 66 -3.20 -9.47 -2.45
CA ASN A 66 -2.85 -10.57 -3.35
C ASN A 66 -1.61 -11.32 -2.88
N LEU A 67 -0.58 -10.60 -2.43
CA LEU A 67 0.62 -11.21 -1.86
C LEU A 67 0.33 -11.95 -0.55
N GLU A 68 -0.59 -11.44 0.28
CA GLU A 68 -1.03 -12.17 1.48
C GLU A 68 -1.71 -13.50 1.12
N ARG A 69 -2.62 -13.49 0.14
CA ARG A 69 -3.25 -14.72 -0.37
C ARG A 69 -2.23 -15.69 -0.94
N TRP A 70 -1.24 -15.21 -1.67
CA TRP A 70 -0.15 -16.03 -2.19
C TRP A 70 0.68 -16.66 -1.07
N ARG A 71 1.09 -15.88 -0.07
CA ARG A 71 1.81 -16.39 1.10
C ARG A 71 1.03 -17.51 1.77
N ASP A 72 -0.25 -17.27 2.07
CA ASP A 72 -1.08 -18.24 2.79
C ASP A 72 -1.30 -19.51 1.95
N ARG A 73 -1.51 -19.35 0.65
CA ARG A 73 -1.61 -20.46 -0.31
C ARG A 73 -0.32 -21.28 -0.40
N LEU A 74 0.84 -20.63 -0.48
CA LEU A 74 2.13 -21.30 -0.55
C LEU A 74 2.44 -22.10 0.72
N ILE A 75 2.01 -21.61 1.89
CA ILE A 75 2.20 -22.31 3.17
C ILE A 75 1.23 -23.49 3.30
N ALA A 76 -0.04 -23.31 2.94
CA ALA A 76 -1.08 -24.33 3.09
C ALA A 76 -1.05 -25.39 1.98
N GLY A 77 -0.52 -25.04 0.81
CA GLY A 77 -0.52 -25.86 -0.40
C GLY A 77 0.71 -26.74 -0.55
N ASP A 78 0.97 -27.11 -1.81
CA ASP A 78 2.04 -28.02 -2.21
C ASP A 78 2.94 -27.43 -3.32
N ASP A 79 3.78 -28.27 -3.91
CA ASP A 79 4.70 -27.87 -4.98
C ASP A 79 3.97 -27.32 -6.21
N ALA A 80 2.72 -27.73 -6.47
CA ALA A 80 1.94 -27.20 -7.58
C ALA A 80 1.55 -25.72 -7.38
N ASP A 81 1.38 -25.28 -6.14
CA ASP A 81 1.15 -23.85 -5.84
C ASP A 81 2.43 -23.03 -5.96
N LEU A 82 3.59 -23.63 -5.63
CA LEU A 82 4.89 -23.03 -5.92
C LEU A 82 5.08 -22.85 -7.43
N GLU A 83 4.77 -23.86 -8.25
CA GLU A 83 4.85 -23.73 -9.70
C GLU A 83 3.99 -22.58 -10.23
N LYS A 84 2.74 -22.49 -9.78
CA LYS A 84 1.83 -21.39 -10.18
C LYS A 84 2.37 -20.03 -9.78
N PHE A 85 3.00 -19.90 -8.61
CA PHE A 85 3.63 -18.65 -8.20
C PHE A 85 4.82 -18.30 -9.10
N VAL A 86 5.68 -19.26 -9.43
CA VAL A 86 6.85 -19.05 -10.29
C VAL A 86 6.46 -18.70 -11.73
N VAL A 87 5.30 -19.18 -12.22
CA VAL A 87 4.77 -18.72 -13.52
C VAL A 87 4.42 -17.22 -13.49
N GLU A 88 3.83 -16.73 -12.40
CA GLU A 88 3.48 -15.32 -12.23
C GLU A 88 4.70 -14.42 -11.95
N TYR A 89 5.70 -14.97 -11.24
CA TYR A 89 6.95 -14.31 -10.85
C TYR A 89 8.15 -15.16 -11.31
N PRO A 90 8.54 -15.08 -12.60
CA PRO A 90 9.58 -15.94 -13.18
C PRO A 90 10.99 -15.69 -12.60
N ASP A 91 11.24 -14.50 -12.04
CA ASP A 91 12.50 -14.15 -11.39
C ASP A 91 12.64 -14.72 -9.96
N ALA A 92 11.62 -15.45 -9.47
CA ALA A 92 11.67 -16.07 -8.16
C ALA A 92 12.72 -17.20 -8.11
N ASP A 93 13.59 -17.17 -7.10
CA ASP A 93 14.46 -18.29 -6.75
C ASP A 93 13.59 -19.40 -6.15
N ARG A 94 13.32 -20.41 -7.00
CA ARG A 94 12.51 -21.57 -6.65
C ARG A 94 13.07 -22.34 -5.46
N GLN A 95 14.40 -22.51 -5.35
CA GLN A 95 14.99 -23.28 -4.25
C GLN A 95 14.90 -22.52 -2.93
N GLN A 96 15.16 -21.21 -2.96
CA GLN A 96 14.99 -20.35 -1.79
C GLN A 96 13.54 -20.36 -1.31
N LEU A 97 12.58 -20.14 -2.21
CA LEU A 97 11.16 -20.09 -1.86
C LEU A 97 10.65 -21.43 -1.33
N ARG A 98 11.06 -22.55 -1.94
CA ARG A 98 10.72 -23.91 -1.46
C ARG A 98 11.30 -24.20 -0.08
N SER A 99 12.51 -23.70 0.21
CA SER A 99 13.10 -23.81 1.56
C SER A 99 12.28 -23.03 2.60
N LEU A 100 11.89 -21.80 2.26
CA LEU A 100 11.07 -20.95 3.14
C LEU A 100 9.70 -21.58 3.41
N ILE A 101 9.04 -22.12 2.38
CA ILE A 101 7.74 -22.79 2.50
C ILE A 101 7.82 -23.98 3.47
N ARG A 102 8.79 -24.88 3.30
CA ARG A 102 8.97 -26.04 4.20
C ARG A 102 9.22 -25.62 5.65
N GLN A 103 10.01 -24.56 5.86
CA GLN A 103 10.26 -24.01 7.19
C GLN A 103 8.99 -23.42 7.81
N ALA A 104 8.19 -22.66 7.04
CA ALA A 104 6.92 -22.13 7.51
C ALA A 104 5.89 -23.23 7.83
N GLN A 105 5.80 -24.27 7.00
CA GLN A 105 4.95 -25.43 7.25
C GLN A 105 5.35 -26.16 8.54
N HIS A 106 6.65 -26.30 8.79
CA HIS A 106 7.17 -26.88 10.04
C HIS A 106 6.84 -26.03 11.27
N GLU A 107 6.93 -24.70 11.15
CA GLU A 107 6.53 -23.76 12.21
C GLU A 107 5.04 -23.91 12.53
N VAL A 108 4.17 -23.96 11.51
CA VAL A 108 2.73 -24.13 11.66
C VAL A 108 2.41 -25.49 12.32
N ALA A 109 3.01 -26.57 11.83
CA ALA A 109 2.78 -27.92 12.37
C ALA A 109 3.22 -28.07 13.83
N ARG A 110 4.17 -27.24 14.29
CA ARG A 110 4.66 -27.24 15.68
C ARG A 110 4.10 -26.09 16.53
N ASN A 111 3.09 -25.38 16.03
CA ASN A 111 2.49 -24.21 16.68
C ASN A 111 3.54 -23.17 17.15
N LYS A 112 4.58 -22.98 16.35
CA LYS A 112 5.64 -22.00 16.60
C LYS A 112 5.24 -20.62 16.08
N PRO A 113 5.87 -19.54 16.58
CA PRO A 113 5.68 -18.21 16.01
C PRO A 113 5.96 -18.20 14.50
N PRO A 114 5.11 -17.58 13.67
CA PRO A 114 5.19 -17.65 12.21
C PRO A 114 6.23 -16.67 11.65
N ALA A 115 7.49 -16.81 12.09
CA ALA A 115 8.58 -15.96 11.66
C ALA A 115 8.90 -16.15 10.18
N THR A 116 8.82 -17.39 9.68
CA THR A 116 9.13 -17.70 8.29
C THR A 116 8.01 -17.28 7.34
N SER A 117 6.75 -17.30 7.78
CA SER A 117 5.65 -16.71 7.01
C SER A 117 5.89 -15.22 6.69
N ARG A 118 6.43 -14.45 7.65
CA ARG A 118 6.83 -13.05 7.42
C ARG A 118 7.99 -12.93 6.43
N LYS A 119 8.94 -13.86 6.44
CA LYS A 119 10.05 -13.91 5.46
C LYS A 119 9.54 -14.20 4.05
N ILE A 120 8.60 -15.14 3.90
CA ILE A 120 7.94 -15.42 2.62
C ILE A 120 7.27 -14.15 2.11
N PHE A 121 6.45 -13.49 2.93
CA PHE A 121 5.78 -12.25 2.53
C PHE A 121 6.75 -11.17 2.08
N LYS A 122 7.83 -10.96 2.83
CA LYS A 122 8.86 -9.99 2.48
C LYS A 122 9.50 -10.33 1.12
N TYR A 123 9.86 -11.58 0.91
CA TYR A 123 10.50 -12.03 -0.33
C TYR A 123 9.59 -11.87 -1.55
N ILE A 124 8.33 -12.34 -1.49
CA ILE A 124 7.40 -12.23 -2.62
C ILE A 124 7.00 -10.77 -2.88
N ARG A 125 7.01 -9.91 -1.86
CA ARG A 125 6.83 -8.47 -2.00
C ARG A 125 8.02 -7.83 -2.73
N GLU A 126 9.25 -8.21 -2.41
CA GLU A 126 10.45 -7.73 -3.13
C GLU A 126 10.39 -8.10 -4.62
N LEU A 127 9.88 -9.29 -4.94
CA LEU A 127 9.66 -9.71 -6.33
C LEU A 127 8.57 -8.89 -7.04
N ASP A 128 7.44 -8.63 -6.37
CA ASP A 128 6.36 -7.79 -6.92
C ASP A 128 6.77 -6.32 -7.08
N GLU A 129 7.61 -5.81 -6.17
CA GLU A 129 8.27 -4.49 -6.28
C GLU A 129 9.20 -4.44 -7.50
N LEU A 130 10.00 -5.48 -7.74
CA LEU A 130 10.94 -5.55 -8.87
C LEU A 130 10.23 -5.68 -10.22
N GLN A 131 9.21 -6.53 -10.33
CA GLN A 131 8.49 -6.78 -11.58
C GLN A 131 7.55 -5.63 -11.97
N ARG A 132 6.93 -4.97 -10.99
CA ARG A 132 5.79 -4.05 -11.20
C ARG A 132 5.94 -2.70 -10.49
N GLY A 133 7.12 -2.38 -9.95
CA GLY A 133 7.50 -1.03 -9.53
C GLY A 133 6.70 -0.43 -8.37
N LEU A 134 6.24 -1.25 -7.41
CA LEU A 134 5.51 -0.75 -6.24
C LEU A 134 6.48 0.09 -5.37
N ARG A 135 6.24 1.41 -5.22
CA ARG A 135 6.94 2.28 -4.28
C ARG A 135 5.95 3.14 -3.52
#